data_AF-A0A1H9IP24-F1
#
_entry.id   AF-A0A1H9IP24-F1
#
_cell.length_a   1.000
_cell.length_b   1.000
_cell.length_c   1.000
_cell.angle_alpha   90.00
_cell.angle_beta   90.00
_cell.angle_gamma   90.00
#
_symmetry.space_group_name_H-M   'P 1'
#
loop_
_entity.id
_entity.type
_entity.pdbx_description
1 polymer ?
#
loop_
_entity_poly.entity_id
_entity_poly.type
_entity_poly.pdbx_seq_one_letter_code
_entity_poly.pdbx_strand_id
1 'polypeptide(L)' 'MNYREFYDEVVAWIEKNQTQAALYGFDSEEYFDWVYKSSAAICYKYPGNKLVKKQMMMLVYWIEEVYNEQMRGQ' A
#
# COMPACT_ATOMS: atom_id res chain seq x y z
N MET A 1 -1.24 20.99 1.45
CA MET A 1 -1.04 19.78 0.63
C MET A 1 -1.70 20.01 -0.71
N ASN A 2 -1.02 19.66 -1.81
CA ASN A 2 -1.65 19.60 -3.12
C ASN A 2 -2.31 18.22 -3.28
N TYR A 3 -3.64 18.20 -3.44
CA TYR A 3 -4.38 16.94 -3.54
C TYR A 3 -4.11 16.20 -4.84
N ARG A 4 -3.87 16.92 -5.95
CA ARG A 4 -3.58 16.30 -7.24
C ARG A 4 -2.28 15.51 -7.17
N GLU A 5 -1.22 16.15 -6.68
CA GLU A 5 0.08 15.51 -6.47
C GLU A 5 -0.04 14.28 -5.56
N PHE A 6 -0.76 14.39 -4.45
CA PHE A 6 -0.98 13.25 -3.55
C PHE A 6 -1.66 12.07 -4.27
N TYR A 7 -2.74 12.32 -5.00
CA TYR A 7 -3.45 11.23 -5.69
C TYR A 7 -2.66 10.68 -6.88
N ASP A 8 -1.85 11.48 -7.56
CA ASP A 8 -0.92 10.97 -8.58
C ASP A 8 0.13 10.03 -7.93
N GLU A 9 0.61 10.35 -6.72
CA GLU A 9 1.49 9.45 -5.95
C GLU A 9 0.80 8.17 -5.49
N VAL A 10 -0.48 8.24 -5.11
CA VAL A 10 -1.27 7.04 -4.76
C VAL A 10 -1.44 6.13 -5.97
N VAL A 11 -1.74 6.69 -7.15
CA VAL A 11 -1.86 5.92 -8.40
C VAL A 11 -0.53 5.24 -8.72
N ALA A 12 0.58 5.99 -8.68
CA ALA A 12 1.91 5.43 -8.92
C ALA A 12 2.28 4.33 -7.91
N TRP A 13 1.86 4.48 -6.65
CA TRP A 13 2.07 3.46 -5.62
C TRP A 13 1.31 2.17 -5.92
N ILE A 14 0.06 2.26 -6.40
CA ILE A 14 -0.77 1.10 -6.78
C ILE A 14 -0.12 0.34 -7.96
N GLU A 15 0.33 1.04 -8.99
CA GLU A 15 1.02 0.42 -10.13
C GLU A 15 2.31 -0.30 -9.70
N LYS A 16 3.06 0.32 -8.79
CA LYS A 16 4.26 -0.30 -8.23
C LYS A 16 3.93 -1.49 -7.34
N ASN A 17 2.88 -1.42 -6.53
CA ASN A 17 2.41 -2.53 -5.71
C ASN A 17 2.17 -3.79 -6.54
N GLN A 18 1.47 -3.67 -7.69
CA GLN A 18 1.27 -4.79 -8.61
C GLN A 18 2.60 -5.38 -9.11
N THR A 19 3.56 -4.52 -9.45
CA THR A 19 4.88 -4.95 -9.90
C THR A 19 5.66 -5.69 -8.81
N GLN A 20 5.56 -5.23 -7.55
CA GLN A 20 6.23 -5.88 -6.42
C GLN A 20 5.58 -7.21 -6.04
N ALA A 21 4.25 -7.30 -6.10
CA ALA A 21 3.53 -8.56 -5.90
C ALA A 21 3.96 -9.63 -6.93
N ALA A 22 4.13 -9.24 -8.20
CA ALA A 22 4.61 -10.13 -9.25
C ALA A 22 6.09 -10.52 -9.06
N LEU A 23 6.91 -9.63 -8.49
CA LEU A 23 8.34 -9.86 -8.30
C LEU A 23 8.65 -10.79 -7.12
N TYR A 24 8.01 -10.53 -5.97
CA TYR A 24 8.32 -11.24 -4.72
C TYR A 24 7.36 -12.40 -4.43
N GLY A 25 6.19 -12.42 -5.06
CA GLY A 25 5.09 -13.29 -4.67
C GLY A 25 4.19 -12.60 -3.65
N PHE A 26 2.88 -12.67 -3.87
CA PHE A 26 1.89 -11.94 -3.07
C PHE A 26 1.79 -12.43 -1.61
N ASP A 27 2.25 -13.65 -1.34
CA ASP A 27 2.29 -14.31 -0.03
C ASP A 27 3.65 -14.19 0.69
N SER A 28 4.63 -13.49 0.08
CA SER A 28 5.98 -13.36 0.62
C SER A 28 6.09 -12.29 1.72
N GLU A 29 7.01 -12.52 2.67
CA GLU A 29 7.35 -11.53 3.69
C GLU A 29 7.96 -10.27 3.05
N GLU A 30 8.78 -10.43 2.00
CA GLU A 30 9.43 -9.35 1.26
C GLU A 30 8.42 -8.40 0.62
N TYR A 31 7.33 -8.95 0.07
CA TYR A 31 6.25 -8.14 -0.48
C TYR A 31 5.56 -7.31 0.61
N PHE A 32 5.20 -7.92 1.74
CA PHE A 32 4.52 -7.21 2.82
C PHE A 32 5.42 -6.18 3.50
N ASP A 33 6.71 -6.47 3.71
CA ASP A 33 7.69 -5.50 4.20
C ASP A 33 7.75 -4.27 3.27
N TRP A 34 7.75 -4.48 1.95
CA TRP A 34 7.67 -3.39 0.99
C TRP A 34 6.37 -2.60 1.11
N VAL A 35 5.21 -3.26 1.22
CA VAL A 35 3.89 -2.61 1.38
C VAL A 35 3.88 -1.71 2.61
N TYR A 36 4.35 -2.20 3.76
CA TYR A 36 4.35 -1.44 5.00
C TYR A 36 5.33 -0.26 4.96
N LYS A 37 6.56 -0.48 4.49
CA LYS A 37 7.59 0.58 4.42
C LYS A 37 7.21 1.67 3.44
N SER A 38 6.73 1.31 2.25
CA SER A 38 6.40 2.27 1.20
C SER A 38 5.13 3.08 1.52
N SER A 39 4.12 2.47 2.12
CA SER A 39 2.91 3.19 2.59
C SER A 39 3.23 4.14 3.75
N ALA A 40 4.11 3.74 4.68
CA ALA A 40 4.58 4.60 5.76
C ALA A 40 5.40 5.79 5.22
N ALA A 41 6.24 5.58 4.19
CA ALA A 41 7.00 6.65 3.55
C ALA A 41 6.10 7.75 2.97
N ILE A 42 4.99 7.39 2.32
CA ILE A 42 3.98 8.36 1.85
C ILE A 42 3.37 9.13 3.03
N CYS A 43 3.02 8.43 4.12
CA CYS A 43 2.51 9.09 5.32
C CYS A 43 3.51 10.10 5.93
N TYR A 44 4.80 9.77 5.95
CA TYR A 44 5.85 10.65 6.47
C TYR A 44 6.10 11.89 5.61
N LYS A 45 5.86 11.80 4.29
CA LYS A 45 5.92 12.96 3.39
C LYS A 45 4.85 14.02 3.71
N TYR A 46 3.73 13.60 4.29
CA TYR A 46 2.61 14.48 4.65
C TYR A 46 2.30 14.40 6.16
N PRO A 47 3.20 14.92 7.02
CA PRO A 47 3.12 14.73 8.46
C PRO A 47 1.81 15.30 9.04
N GLY A 48 1.13 14.49 9.85
CA GLY A 48 -0.13 14.87 10.51
C GLY A 48 -1.35 14.96 9.59
N ASN A 49 -1.21 14.65 8.29
CA ASN A 49 -2.34 14.70 7.37
C ASN A 49 -3.26 13.47 7.53
N LYS A 50 -4.43 13.69 8.13
CA LYS A 50 -5.42 12.63 8.41
C LYS A 50 -5.95 11.95 7.16
N LEU A 51 -6.09 12.68 6.04
CA LEU A 51 -6.57 12.10 4.78
C LEU A 51 -5.55 11.12 4.21
N VAL A 52 -4.28 11.53 4.15
CA VAL A 52 -3.18 10.68 3.66
C VAL A 52 -3.10 9.40 4.47
N LYS A 53 -3.09 9.52 5.80
CA LYS A 53 -3.04 8.35 6.69
C LYS A 53 -4.22 7.40 6.45
N LYS A 54 -5.44 7.94 6.35
CA LYS A 54 -6.64 7.12 6.10
C LYS A 54 -6.60 6.44 4.73
N GLN A 55 -6.20 7.17 3.69
CA GLN A 55 -6.10 6.65 2.34
C GLN A 55 -5.08 5.50 2.24
N MET A 56 -3.89 5.69 2.80
CA MET A 56 -2.85 4.65 2.75
C MET A 56 -3.20 3.44 3.63
N MET A 57 -3.77 3.65 4.82
CA MET A 57 -4.25 2.55 5.66
C MET A 57 -5.34 1.72 4.97
N MET A 58 -6.27 2.37 4.27
CA MET A 58 -7.33 1.66 3.53
C MET A 58 -6.72 0.70 2.49
N LEU A 59 -5.71 1.15 1.73
CA LEU A 59 -5.05 0.31 0.72
C LEU A 59 -4.28 -0.86 1.35
N VAL A 60 -3.56 -0.62 2.46
CA VAL A 60 -2.84 -1.68 3.17
C VAL A 60 -3.82 -2.73 3.71
N TYR A 61 -4.90 -2.30 4.36
CA TYR A 61 -5.92 -3.22 4.89
C TYR A 61 -6.61 -4.01 3.80
N TRP A 62 -6.89 -3.40 2.65
CA TRP A 62 -7.44 -4.12 1.51
C TRP A 62 -6.49 -5.22 1.02
N ILE A 63 -5.17 -4.97 0.95
CA ILE A 63 -4.18 -6.00 0.58
C ILE A 63 -4.17 -7.16 1.59
N GLU A 64 -4.18 -6.85 2.89
CA GLU A 64 -4.23 -7.85 3.96
C GLU A 64 -5.52 -8.67 3.91
N GLU A 65 -6.66 -8.04 3.62
CA GLU A 65 -7.95 -8.70 3.44
C GLU A 65 -7.89 -9.71 2.29
N VAL A 66 -7.42 -9.29 1.11
CA VAL A 66 -7.26 -10.17 -0.05
C VAL A 66 -6.34 -11.35 0.25
N TYR A 67 -5.20 -11.11 0.93
CA TYR A 67 -4.30 -12.19 1.35
C TYR A 67 -4.96 -13.17 2.30
N ASN A 68 -5.65 -12.66 3.32
CA ASN A 68 -6.36 -13.50 4.29
C ASN A 68 -7.47 -14.33 3.62
N GLU A 69 -8.19 -13.78 2.65
CA GLU A 69 -9.18 -14.52 1.87
C GLU A 69 -8.57 -15.65 1.06
N GLN A 70 -7.42 -15.42 0.41
CA GLN A 70 -6.68 -16.45 -0.32
C GLN A 70 -6.21 -17.58 0.61
N MET A 71 -5.69 -17.24 1.79
CA MET A 71 -5.23 -18.22 2.77
C MET A 71 -6.37 -19.02 3.41
N ARG A 72 -7.58 -18.45 3.52
CA ARG A 72 -8.78 -19.16 4.03
C ARG A 72 -9.41 -20.12 3.03
N GLY A 73 -9.09 -19.97 1.74
CA GLY A 73 -9.56 -20.85 0.67
C GLY A 73 -8.67 -22.07 0.41
N GLN A 74 -7.52 -22.17 1.10
CA GLN A 74 -6.61 -23.31 1.11
C GLN A 74 -6.96 -24.27 2.27
#